data_AF-A0A963J219-F1
#
_entry.id   AF-A0A963J219-F1
#
_cell.length_a   1.000
_cell.length_b   1.000
_cell.length_c   1.000
_cell.angle_alpha   90.00
_cell.angle_beta   90.00
_cell.angle_gamma   90.00
#
_symmetry.space_group_name_H-M   'P 1'
#
loop_
_entity.id
_entity.type
_entity.pdbx_description
1 polymer ?
#
loop_
_entity_poly.entity_id
_entity_poly.type
_entity_poly.pdbx_seq_one_letter_code
_entity_poly.pdbx_strand_id
1 'polypeptide(L)'
;MPPILQSARAWPRGVLCALALWAGGVAAQTDAHPQVPSVLKQWHVTYDVAKDGRASYTYTVLNQVALPSALEDLKSFAFSFSTGIQKGQMVEAYTLKQDGRRIEAPSGNYQTQVNDGRNGGAPLLSDRTRISVVFPDLAVGDSVGLTYRIDDQEAMFPGQFSVVHPFSPYAVHEDSQITIRAAKGLDLRFEAHGLQEQPETTEGDTTVRQWRYRNPQPHPWDEADDGVWRTDETPVLLVSSFADYAAIARAYG
;
A
#
# COMPACT_ATOMS: atom_id res chain seq x y z
N MET A 1 -13.24 -11.46 91.68
CA MET A 1 -11.83 -11.10 91.96
C MET A 1 -11.58 -9.71 91.38
N PRO A 2 -10.82 -8.87 92.10
CA PRO A 2 -11.03 -7.42 92.10
C PRO A 2 -9.81 -6.72 91.43
N PRO A 3 -9.52 -5.43 91.64
CA PRO A 3 -10.33 -4.22 91.46
C PRO A 3 -9.58 -3.12 90.63
N ILE A 4 -10.09 -1.88 90.63
CA ILE A 4 -9.34 -0.60 90.83
C ILE A 4 -9.19 0.43 89.66
N LEU A 5 -9.50 1.68 90.06
CA LEU A 5 -9.13 3.06 89.66
C LEU A 5 -9.61 3.58 88.29
N GLN A 6 -10.52 4.58 88.20
CA GLN A 6 -10.49 6.00 88.63
C GLN A 6 -9.56 6.92 87.82
N SER A 7 -10.07 8.15 87.67
CA SER A 7 -9.46 9.38 87.16
C SER A 7 -9.41 9.50 85.62
N ALA A 8 -9.51 10.66 85.00
CA ALA A 8 -10.09 11.98 85.24
C ALA A 8 -9.69 12.80 84.00
N ARG A 9 -10.59 13.67 83.53
CA ARG A 9 -10.32 14.92 82.78
C ARG A 9 -9.24 14.92 81.69
N ALA A 10 -9.65 15.30 80.48
CA ALA A 10 -9.25 16.58 79.87
C ALA A 10 -9.96 16.79 78.53
N TRP A 11 -10.61 17.95 78.37
CA TRP A 11 -10.84 18.53 77.05
C TRP A 11 -9.52 19.12 76.54
N PRO A 12 -9.31 19.12 75.22
CA PRO A 12 -9.17 20.43 74.58
C PRO A 12 -9.79 20.54 73.18
N ARG A 13 -10.38 21.73 72.97
CA ARG A 13 -10.19 22.69 71.86
C ARG A 13 -9.95 22.16 70.44
N GLY A 14 -10.90 22.50 69.57
CA GLY A 14 -10.65 23.26 68.33
C GLY A 14 -10.19 22.46 67.11
N VAL A 15 -11.06 22.35 66.11
CA VAL A 15 -10.68 21.95 64.75
C VAL A 15 -11.14 23.04 63.78
N LEU A 16 -10.16 23.75 63.22
CA LEU A 16 -10.29 24.57 62.01
C LEU A 16 -10.53 23.63 60.81
N CYS A 17 -11.64 23.83 60.11
CA CYS A 17 -11.90 23.19 58.82
C CYS A 17 -11.07 23.89 57.73
N ALA A 18 -10.07 23.20 57.18
CA ALA A 18 -9.43 23.56 55.92
C ALA A 18 -10.07 22.72 54.80
N LEU A 19 -10.87 23.37 53.96
CA LEU A 19 -11.42 22.80 52.72
C LEU A 19 -10.31 22.80 51.66
N ALA A 20 -9.73 21.64 51.37
CA ALA A 20 -8.84 21.45 50.24
C ALA A 20 -9.69 21.16 48.98
N LEU A 21 -9.78 22.14 48.09
CA LEU A 21 -10.31 22.00 46.73
C LEU A 21 -9.35 21.12 45.91
N TRP A 22 -9.73 19.87 45.68
CA TRP A 22 -9.10 19.00 44.69
C TRP A 22 -9.60 19.40 43.30
N ALA A 23 -8.80 20.19 42.58
CA ALA A 23 -8.97 20.38 41.15
C ALA A 23 -8.53 19.10 40.43
N GLY A 24 -9.49 18.21 40.16
CA GLY A 24 -9.29 17.08 39.26
C GLY A 24 -9.08 17.60 37.84
N GLY A 25 -7.82 17.69 37.41
CA GLY A 25 -7.50 17.89 36.00
C GLY A 25 -7.94 16.66 35.21
N VAL A 26 -9.02 16.81 34.44
CA VAL A 26 -9.40 15.84 33.43
C VAL A 26 -8.37 15.99 32.32
N ALA A 27 -7.32 15.18 32.33
CA ALA A 27 -6.46 15.03 31.17
C ALA A 27 -7.35 14.45 30.06
N ALA A 28 -7.73 15.29 29.10
CA ALA A 28 -8.29 14.81 27.85
C ALA A 28 -7.24 13.90 27.23
N GLN A 29 -7.48 12.58 27.29
CA GLN A 29 -6.79 11.65 26.41
C GLN A 29 -7.26 12.01 25.01
N THR A 30 -6.48 12.85 24.34
CA THR A 30 -6.52 12.92 22.89
C THR A 30 -6.05 11.53 22.45
N ASP A 31 -6.99 10.67 22.09
CA ASP A 31 -6.71 9.49 21.28
C ASP A 31 -6.17 10.02 19.95
N ALA A 32 -4.88 10.38 19.95
CA ALA A 32 -4.13 10.72 18.77
C ALA A 32 -3.87 9.42 18.01
N HIS A 33 -4.94 8.81 17.50
CA HIS A 33 -4.81 7.87 16.41
C HIS A 33 -4.05 8.59 15.30
N PRO A 34 -3.04 7.93 14.68
CA PRO A 34 -2.35 8.49 13.54
C PRO A 34 -3.37 8.99 12.54
N GLN A 35 -3.29 10.28 12.22
CA GLN A 35 -4.19 10.90 11.25
C GLN A 35 -3.80 10.38 9.87
N VAL A 36 -4.43 9.29 9.44
CA VAL A 36 -4.15 8.64 8.16
C VAL A 36 -4.66 9.54 7.02
N PRO A 37 -3.81 10.02 6.10
CA PRO A 37 -4.24 10.93 5.04
C PRO A 37 -5.20 10.31 4.03
N SER A 38 -5.01 9.03 3.71
CA SER A 38 -5.81 8.29 2.74
C SER A 38 -5.99 6.83 3.14
N VAL A 39 -7.04 6.19 2.61
CA VAL A 39 -7.37 4.79 2.89
C VAL A 39 -7.42 4.03 1.57
N LEU A 40 -6.48 3.10 1.39
CA LEU A 40 -6.44 2.23 0.23
C LEU A 40 -7.48 1.12 0.41
N LYS A 41 -8.70 1.40 -0.04
CA LYS A 41 -9.86 0.50 0.06
C LYS A 41 -9.67 -0.76 -0.75
N GLN A 42 -9.12 -0.60 -1.95
CA GLN A 42 -8.85 -1.70 -2.85
C GLN A 42 -7.53 -1.44 -3.56
N TRP A 43 -6.65 -2.44 -3.56
CA TRP A 43 -5.49 -2.49 -4.43
C TRP A 43 -5.29 -3.93 -4.87
N HIS A 44 -5.64 -4.23 -6.10
CA HIS A 44 -5.48 -5.57 -6.65
C HIS A 44 -4.56 -5.49 -7.84
N VAL A 45 -3.58 -6.40 -7.89
CA VAL A 45 -2.81 -6.64 -9.11
C VAL A 45 -2.93 -8.11 -9.51
N THR A 46 -3.15 -8.34 -10.79
CA THR A 46 -3.14 -9.69 -11.38
C THR A 46 -2.12 -9.73 -12.50
N TYR A 47 -1.21 -10.71 -12.45
CA TYR A 47 -0.25 -11.04 -13.49
C TYR A 47 -0.69 -12.30 -14.21
N ASP A 48 -0.77 -12.26 -15.53
CA ASP A 48 -0.84 -13.43 -16.39
C ASP A 48 0.55 -13.63 -17.01
N VAL A 49 1.27 -14.67 -16.57
CA VAL A 49 2.68 -14.93 -16.92
C VAL A 49 2.77 -16.07 -17.92
N ALA A 50 3.29 -15.77 -19.10
CA ALA A 50 3.55 -16.73 -20.16
C ALA A 50 4.84 -17.54 -19.93
N LYS A 51 4.97 -18.68 -20.62
CA LYS A 51 6.14 -19.57 -20.51
C LYS A 51 7.46 -18.92 -20.94
N ASP A 52 7.39 -17.88 -21.77
CA ASP A 52 8.55 -17.15 -22.30
C ASP A 52 8.97 -15.95 -21.43
N GLY A 53 8.34 -15.78 -20.25
CA GLY A 53 8.65 -14.72 -19.29
C GLY A 53 7.89 -13.42 -19.53
N ARG A 54 7.15 -13.27 -20.63
CA ARG A 54 6.25 -12.12 -20.83
C ARG A 54 5.10 -12.17 -19.84
N ALA A 55 4.69 -11.00 -19.36
CA ALA A 55 3.53 -10.85 -18.53
C ALA A 55 2.57 -9.76 -19.04
N SER A 56 1.28 -10.01 -18.84
CA SER A 56 0.26 -8.98 -18.82
C SER A 56 -0.12 -8.74 -17.37
N TYR A 57 -0.26 -7.49 -16.96
CA TYR A 57 -0.68 -7.20 -15.59
C TYR A 57 -1.66 -6.04 -15.50
N THR A 58 -2.69 -6.28 -14.70
CA THR A 58 -3.82 -5.35 -14.50
C THR A 58 -3.87 -4.95 -13.04
N TYR A 59 -3.93 -3.65 -12.81
CA TYR A 59 -4.14 -3.06 -11.50
C TYR A 59 -5.54 -2.51 -11.40
N THR A 60 -6.21 -2.75 -10.28
CA THR A 60 -7.47 -2.10 -9.90
C THR A 60 -7.28 -1.46 -8.54
N VAL A 61 -7.52 -0.15 -8.46
CA VAL A 61 -7.25 0.64 -7.26
C VAL A 61 -8.47 1.49 -6.91
N LEU A 62 -8.78 1.55 -5.62
CA LEU A 62 -9.73 2.49 -5.03
C LEU A 62 -9.09 3.10 -3.78
N ASN A 63 -8.76 4.39 -3.83
CA ASN A 63 -8.11 5.10 -2.73
C ASN A 63 -8.97 6.28 -2.26
N GLN A 64 -9.33 6.28 -0.98
CA GLN A 64 -10.19 7.31 -0.39
C GLN A 64 -9.35 8.44 0.21
N VAL A 65 -9.75 9.67 -0.05
CA VAL A 65 -9.23 10.86 0.65
C VAL A 65 -9.83 10.90 2.05
N ALA A 66 -9.03 10.65 3.08
CA ALA A 66 -9.49 10.72 4.48
C ALA A 66 -9.26 12.10 5.09
N LEU A 67 -8.19 12.80 4.69
CA LEU A 67 -7.83 14.13 5.18
C LEU A 67 -7.51 15.10 4.03
N PRO A 68 -7.63 16.42 4.24
CA PRO A 68 -7.29 17.42 3.23
C PRO A 68 -5.86 17.30 2.70
N SER A 69 -4.91 16.85 3.52
CA SER A 69 -3.50 16.67 3.15
C SER A 69 -3.29 15.69 2.00
N ALA A 70 -4.20 14.73 1.79
CA ALA A 70 -4.12 13.76 0.70
C ALA A 70 -4.68 14.27 -0.63
N LEU A 71 -5.37 15.42 -0.66
CA LEU A 71 -6.02 15.93 -1.88
C LEU A 71 -5.01 16.21 -2.99
N GLU A 72 -3.87 16.80 -2.65
CA GLU A 72 -2.85 17.17 -3.63
C GLU A 72 -2.19 15.94 -4.27
N ASP A 73 -2.02 14.85 -3.52
CA ASP A 73 -1.44 13.62 -4.03
C ASP A 73 -2.47 12.80 -4.81
N LEU A 74 -3.71 12.69 -4.32
CA LEU A 74 -4.74 11.84 -4.93
C LEU A 74 -5.47 12.52 -6.10
N LYS A 75 -5.39 13.85 -6.27
CA LYS A 75 -6.02 14.54 -7.42
C LYS A 75 -5.44 14.14 -8.77
N SER A 76 -4.30 13.46 -8.81
CA SER A 76 -3.74 12.93 -10.04
C SER A 76 -3.14 11.55 -9.83
N PHE A 77 -3.23 10.71 -10.85
CA PHE A 77 -2.54 9.43 -10.87
C PHE A 77 -1.71 9.31 -12.14
N ALA A 78 -0.56 8.65 -12.04
CA ALA A 78 0.23 8.31 -13.20
C ALA A 78 0.87 6.94 -13.05
N PHE A 79 0.99 6.22 -14.16
CA PHE A 79 1.80 5.02 -14.25
C PHE A 79 2.77 5.14 -15.44
N SER A 80 3.79 4.29 -15.47
CA SER A 80 4.76 4.28 -16.56
C SER A 80 5.17 2.88 -16.94
N PHE A 81 5.66 2.75 -18.16
CA PHE A 81 6.12 1.50 -18.76
C PHE A 81 7.25 1.80 -19.76
N SER A 82 8.05 0.81 -20.10
CA SER A 82 9.09 0.96 -21.14
C SER A 82 8.44 1.01 -22.51
N THR A 83 8.73 2.05 -23.29
CA THR A 83 8.04 2.34 -24.55
C THR A 83 8.27 1.25 -25.60
N GLY A 84 9.50 0.73 -25.68
CA GLY A 84 9.92 -0.19 -26.74
C GLY A 84 9.50 -1.64 -26.54
N ILE A 85 9.24 -2.06 -25.30
CA ILE A 85 8.94 -3.47 -24.98
C ILE A 85 7.60 -3.68 -24.29
N GLN A 86 6.89 -2.61 -23.91
CA GLN A 86 5.60 -2.70 -23.21
C GLN A 86 4.56 -1.76 -23.81
N LYS A 87 3.29 -2.12 -23.62
CA LYS A 87 2.14 -1.27 -23.92
C LYS A 87 1.32 -1.05 -22.66
N GLY A 88 1.21 0.20 -22.22
CA GLY A 88 0.32 0.59 -21.13
C GLY A 88 -1.00 1.21 -21.61
N GLN A 89 -2.07 0.98 -20.85
CA GLN A 89 -3.38 1.55 -21.09
C GLN A 89 -4.10 1.86 -19.77
N MET A 90 -4.71 3.05 -19.69
CA MET A 90 -5.69 3.36 -18.65
C MET A 90 -7.04 2.82 -19.11
N VAL A 91 -7.60 1.86 -18.39
CA VAL A 91 -8.87 1.19 -18.74
C VAL A 91 -10.06 2.01 -18.23
N GLU A 92 -9.98 2.46 -16.99
CA GLU A 92 -10.96 3.36 -16.37
C GLU A 92 -10.27 4.27 -15.35
N ALA A 93 -10.81 5.47 -15.17
CA ALA A 93 -10.42 6.37 -14.09
C ALA A 93 -11.62 7.26 -13.73
N TYR A 94 -11.99 7.29 -12.46
CA TYR A 94 -13.17 8.00 -11.98
C TYR A 94 -12.99 8.50 -10.54
N THR A 95 -13.78 9.49 -10.18
CA THR A 95 -14.03 9.88 -8.79
C THR A 95 -15.32 9.23 -8.31
N LEU A 96 -15.26 8.48 -7.21
CA LEU A 96 -16.43 7.98 -6.48
C LEU A 96 -16.73 8.93 -5.33
N LYS A 97 -17.83 9.67 -5.43
CA LYS A 97 -18.28 10.59 -4.39
C LYS A 97 -18.78 9.82 -3.17
N GLN A 98 -18.78 10.47 -2.01
CA GLN A 98 -19.28 9.87 -0.76
C GLN A 98 -20.75 9.43 -0.83
N ASP A 99 -21.56 10.08 -1.66
CA ASP A 99 -22.96 9.71 -1.90
C ASP A 99 -23.15 8.54 -2.89
N GLY A 100 -22.05 7.95 -3.37
CA GLY A 100 -22.03 6.83 -4.32
C GLY A 100 -22.05 7.25 -5.79
N ARG A 101 -22.15 8.54 -6.12
CA ARG A 101 -22.05 8.99 -7.52
C ARG A 101 -20.65 8.72 -8.07
N ARG A 102 -20.58 8.07 -9.23
CA ARG A 102 -19.35 7.87 -10.00
C ARG A 102 -19.25 8.95 -11.09
N ILE A 103 -18.14 9.69 -11.10
CA ILE A 103 -17.82 10.73 -12.08
C ILE A 103 -16.59 10.28 -12.85
N GLU A 104 -16.76 9.90 -14.11
CA GLU A 104 -15.63 9.55 -14.98
C GLU A 104 -14.68 10.74 -15.15
N ALA A 105 -13.38 10.46 -15.18
CA ALA A 105 -12.40 11.48 -15.50
C ALA A 105 -12.63 11.97 -16.94
N PRO A 106 -12.71 13.29 -17.18
CA PRO A 106 -12.91 13.83 -18.52
C PRO A 106 -11.77 13.42 -19.47
N SER A 107 -12.08 13.20 -20.76
CA SER A 107 -11.07 12.82 -21.76
C SER A 107 -9.91 13.82 -21.89
N GLY A 108 -10.16 15.11 -21.64
CA GLY A 108 -9.12 16.15 -21.63
C GLY A 108 -8.16 16.10 -20.43
N ASN A 109 -8.45 15.28 -19.41
CA ASN A 109 -7.64 15.18 -18.19
C ASN A 109 -6.56 14.10 -18.27
N TYR A 110 -6.51 13.35 -19.37
CA TYR A 110 -5.48 12.36 -19.60
C TYR A 110 -4.30 12.99 -20.35
N GLN A 111 -3.08 12.66 -19.92
CA GLN A 111 -1.86 13.12 -20.57
C GLN A 111 -0.95 11.92 -20.80
N THR A 112 -0.36 11.84 -21.99
CA THR A 112 0.66 10.85 -22.33
C THR A 112 1.95 11.57 -22.63
N GLN A 113 3.01 11.24 -21.90
CA GLN A 113 4.35 11.77 -22.09
C GLN A 113 5.23 10.62 -22.53
N VAL A 114 5.78 10.72 -23.74
CA VAL A 114 6.67 9.72 -24.31
C VAL A 114 8.09 10.27 -24.24
N ASN A 115 9.00 9.49 -23.63
CA ASN A 115 10.43 9.73 -23.68
C ASN A 115 11.06 8.54 -24.42
N ASP A 116 11.60 8.77 -25.60
CA ASP A 116 12.17 7.73 -26.47
C ASP A 116 13.66 7.45 -26.19
N GLY A 117 14.19 7.97 -25.07
CA GLY A 117 15.58 7.77 -24.70
C GLY A 117 16.58 8.41 -25.66
N ARG A 118 17.86 8.19 -25.38
CA ARG A 118 18.98 8.64 -26.22
C ARG A 118 19.45 7.44 -27.04
N ASN A 119 19.52 7.58 -28.38
CA ASN A 119 20.03 6.56 -29.30
C ASN A 119 21.29 5.86 -28.74
N GLY A 120 21.14 4.61 -28.28
CA GLY A 120 22.23 3.77 -27.76
C GLY A 120 22.18 3.40 -26.27
N GLY A 121 21.19 3.86 -25.50
CA GLY A 121 20.95 3.34 -24.14
C GLY A 121 20.28 1.96 -24.18
N ALA A 122 20.55 1.10 -23.19
CA ALA A 122 19.81 -0.15 -23.04
C ALA A 122 18.29 0.16 -22.94
N PRO A 123 17.40 -0.63 -23.59
CA PRO A 123 15.95 -0.39 -23.58
C PRO A 123 15.38 -0.20 -22.17
N LEU A 124 15.88 -0.99 -21.21
CA LEU A 124 15.55 -0.94 -19.78
C LEU A 124 15.68 0.44 -19.10
N LEU A 125 16.51 1.36 -19.62
CA LEU A 125 16.91 2.57 -18.90
C LEU A 125 16.65 3.88 -19.64
N SER A 126 16.26 3.83 -20.91
CA SER A 126 16.26 5.03 -21.75
C SER A 126 14.87 5.44 -22.23
N ASP A 127 13.99 4.49 -22.55
CA ASP A 127 12.64 4.80 -22.98
C ASP A 127 11.61 4.66 -21.85
N ARG A 128 10.69 5.61 -21.76
CA ARG A 128 9.62 5.57 -20.77
C ARG A 128 8.43 6.35 -21.28
N THR A 129 7.29 5.68 -21.34
CA THR A 129 6.00 6.35 -21.53
C THR A 129 5.33 6.49 -20.17
N ARG A 130 4.80 7.68 -19.87
CA ARG A 130 4.00 7.98 -18.69
C ARG A 130 2.60 8.36 -19.12
N ILE A 131 1.60 7.65 -18.59
CA ILE A 131 0.19 8.00 -18.74
C ILE A 131 -0.27 8.54 -17.40
N SER A 132 -0.88 9.73 -17.40
CA SER A 132 -1.46 10.34 -16.20
C SER A 132 -2.90 10.78 -16.42
N VAL A 133 -3.66 10.85 -15.33
CA VAL A 133 -5.03 11.36 -15.28
C VAL A 133 -5.17 12.32 -14.11
N VAL A 134 -5.96 13.37 -14.28
CA VAL A 134 -6.34 14.32 -13.21
C VAL A 134 -7.82 14.14 -12.88
N PHE A 135 -8.13 14.05 -11.59
CA PHE A 135 -9.48 13.88 -11.05
C PHE A 135 -10.05 15.25 -10.64
N PRO A 136 -10.99 15.83 -11.41
CA PRO A 136 -11.58 17.11 -11.06
C PRO A 136 -12.59 16.92 -9.89
N ASP A 137 -12.83 17.99 -9.13
CA ASP A 137 -13.82 18.02 -8.04
C ASP A 137 -13.61 16.90 -6.98
N LEU A 138 -12.35 16.55 -6.71
CA LEU A 138 -12.00 15.63 -5.64
C LEU A 138 -12.09 16.34 -4.27
N ALA A 139 -12.84 15.77 -3.34
CA ALA A 139 -12.99 16.28 -1.98
C ALA A 139 -12.67 15.21 -0.92
N VAL A 140 -12.51 15.65 0.33
CA VAL A 140 -12.39 14.73 1.48
C VAL A 140 -13.63 13.85 1.57
N GLY A 141 -13.44 12.55 1.75
CA GLY A 141 -14.48 11.53 1.77
C GLY A 141 -14.70 10.83 0.42
N ASP A 142 -14.32 11.46 -0.69
CA ASP A 142 -14.36 10.85 -2.02
C ASP A 142 -13.24 9.83 -2.20
N SER A 143 -13.37 8.95 -3.20
CA SER A 143 -12.34 8.02 -3.61
C SER A 143 -11.95 8.20 -5.07
N VAL A 144 -10.68 8.06 -5.39
CA VAL A 144 -10.22 7.90 -6.77
C VAL A 144 -10.19 6.40 -7.09
N GLY A 145 -10.89 6.02 -8.15
CA GLY A 145 -10.96 4.67 -8.65
C GLY A 145 -10.32 4.58 -10.03
N LEU A 146 -9.52 3.54 -10.26
CA LEU A 146 -8.88 3.32 -11.55
C LEU A 146 -8.61 1.85 -11.83
N THR A 147 -8.52 1.53 -13.11
CA THR A 147 -7.96 0.29 -13.60
C THR A 147 -7.01 0.60 -14.73
N TYR A 148 -5.79 0.08 -14.68
CA TYR A 148 -4.84 0.16 -15.79
C TYR A 148 -4.21 -1.19 -16.06
N ARG A 149 -3.76 -1.37 -17.28
CA ARG A 149 -3.11 -2.60 -17.74
C ARG A 149 -1.81 -2.27 -18.45
N ILE A 150 -0.80 -3.10 -18.22
CA ILE A 150 0.45 -3.09 -18.97
C ILE A 150 0.66 -4.49 -19.54
N ASP A 151 1.03 -4.53 -20.81
CA ASP A 151 1.27 -5.74 -21.57
C ASP A 151 2.70 -5.75 -22.09
N ASP A 152 3.47 -6.79 -21.76
CA ASP A 152 4.77 -7.03 -22.35
C ASP A 152 4.62 -7.45 -23.82
N GLN A 153 5.25 -6.71 -24.73
CA GLN A 153 5.43 -7.11 -26.13
C GLN A 153 6.64 -8.04 -26.25
N GLU A 154 7.69 -7.71 -25.50
CA GLU A 154 8.90 -8.51 -25.30
C GLU A 154 9.13 -8.70 -23.80
N ALA A 155 9.70 -9.85 -23.42
CA ALA A 155 9.99 -10.09 -22.01
C ALA A 155 11.08 -9.13 -21.53
N MET A 156 10.85 -8.47 -20.39
CA MET A 156 11.82 -7.58 -19.75
C MET A 156 13.20 -8.24 -19.59
N PHE A 157 13.18 -9.54 -19.26
CA PHE A 157 14.33 -10.41 -19.27
C PHE A 157 14.03 -11.60 -20.18
N PRO A 158 14.80 -11.84 -21.25
CA PRO A 158 14.51 -12.92 -22.18
C PRO A 158 14.33 -14.28 -21.49
N GLY A 159 13.14 -14.88 -21.59
CA GLY A 159 12.81 -16.17 -20.99
C GLY A 159 12.61 -16.14 -19.47
N GLN A 160 12.59 -14.95 -18.84
CA GLN A 160 12.53 -14.81 -17.40
C GLN A 160 11.48 -13.79 -16.96
N PHE A 161 10.82 -14.07 -15.85
CA PHE A 161 9.89 -13.19 -15.17
C PHE A 161 10.45 -12.88 -13.78
N SER A 162 10.41 -11.61 -13.37
CA SER A 162 10.78 -11.21 -12.01
C SER A 162 10.05 -9.94 -11.60
N VAL A 163 9.39 -9.95 -10.44
CA VAL A 163 8.69 -8.79 -9.89
C VAL A 163 8.88 -8.72 -8.38
N VAL A 164 8.78 -7.50 -7.84
CA VAL A 164 8.81 -7.22 -6.41
C VAL A 164 7.64 -6.28 -6.10
N HIS A 165 6.85 -6.60 -5.07
CA HIS A 165 5.71 -5.81 -4.64
C HIS A 165 5.83 -5.34 -3.20
N PRO A 166 6.25 -4.08 -3.03
CA PRO A 166 6.08 -3.26 -1.86
C PRO A 166 4.72 -3.28 -1.21
N PHE A 167 4.58 -3.40 0.11
CA PHE A 167 3.52 -2.65 0.78
C PHE A 167 4.10 -1.77 1.88
N SER A 168 3.60 -0.54 1.95
CA SER A 168 3.98 0.39 3.01
C SER A 168 3.37 -0.06 4.33
N PRO A 169 4.16 -0.22 5.41
CA PRO A 169 3.61 -0.47 6.75
C PRO A 169 2.94 0.80 7.34
N TYR A 170 3.18 1.97 6.74
CA TYR A 170 2.68 3.27 7.18
C TYR A 170 1.35 3.67 6.52
N ALA A 171 0.87 2.90 5.53
CA ALA A 171 -0.38 3.18 4.82
C ALA A 171 -1.51 2.26 5.31
N VAL A 172 -2.75 2.77 5.28
CA VAL A 172 -3.92 1.91 5.51
C VAL A 172 -4.20 1.08 4.27
N HIS A 173 -4.27 -0.23 4.44
CA HIS A 173 -4.69 -1.19 3.42
C HIS A 173 -5.91 -1.96 3.92
N GLU A 174 -7.10 -1.70 3.36
CA GLU A 174 -8.31 -2.44 3.75
C GLU A 174 -8.39 -3.80 3.04
N ASP A 175 -8.09 -3.81 1.75
CA ASP A 175 -8.04 -4.99 0.89
C ASP A 175 -6.96 -4.84 -0.18
N SER A 176 -5.83 -5.52 0.00
CA SER A 176 -4.76 -5.55 -0.96
C SER A 176 -4.42 -6.98 -1.38
N GLN A 177 -4.23 -7.19 -2.68
CA GLN A 177 -4.09 -8.50 -3.26
C GLN A 177 -3.09 -8.51 -4.41
N ILE A 178 -2.25 -9.54 -4.43
CA ILE A 178 -1.41 -9.89 -5.59
C ILE A 178 -1.83 -11.27 -6.07
N THR A 179 -2.10 -11.40 -7.36
CA THR A 179 -2.46 -12.67 -8.00
C THR A 179 -1.48 -12.95 -9.12
N ILE A 180 -0.86 -14.12 -9.10
CA ILE A 180 0.02 -14.61 -10.16
C ILE A 180 -0.66 -15.81 -10.82
N ARG A 181 -1.00 -15.66 -12.09
CA ARG A 181 -1.58 -16.67 -12.98
C ARG A 181 -0.48 -17.11 -13.95
N ALA A 182 0.19 -18.21 -13.64
CA ALA A 182 1.34 -18.68 -14.40
C ALA A 182 0.96 -19.87 -15.29
N ALA A 183 1.45 -19.87 -16.53
CA ALA A 183 1.34 -21.04 -17.39
C ALA A 183 1.98 -22.27 -16.72
N LYS A 184 1.29 -23.41 -16.75
CA LYS A 184 1.76 -24.66 -16.13
C LYS A 184 3.14 -25.06 -16.66
N GLY A 185 4.02 -25.41 -15.72
CA GLY A 185 5.40 -25.80 -16.00
C GLY A 185 6.42 -24.65 -15.99
N LEU A 186 5.98 -23.41 -15.75
CA LEU A 186 6.89 -22.31 -15.42
C LEU A 186 7.35 -22.45 -13.95
N ASP A 187 8.66 -22.63 -13.74
CA ASP A 187 9.25 -22.72 -12.40
C ASP A 187 9.36 -21.33 -11.77
N LEU A 188 8.35 -20.93 -11.00
CA LEU A 188 8.35 -19.68 -10.24
C LEU A 188 8.72 -19.93 -8.78
N ARG A 189 9.66 -19.13 -8.30
CA ARG A 189 10.02 -19.00 -6.89
C ARG A 189 9.28 -17.82 -6.29
N PHE A 190 8.84 -17.99 -5.06
CA PHE A 190 8.09 -16.99 -4.31
C PHE A 190 8.75 -16.81 -2.94
N GLU A 191 8.98 -15.55 -2.57
CA GLU A 191 9.39 -15.16 -1.23
C GLU A 191 8.42 -14.08 -0.75
N ALA A 192 7.78 -14.29 0.40
CA ALA A 192 6.77 -13.38 0.91
C ALA A 192 7.00 -13.11 2.39
N HIS A 193 6.93 -11.84 2.78
CA HIS A 193 7.05 -11.38 4.16
C HIS A 193 5.84 -10.50 4.49
N GLY A 194 5.23 -10.68 5.66
CA GLY A 194 4.08 -9.86 6.09
C GLY A 194 2.80 -10.04 5.25
N LEU A 195 2.72 -11.07 4.40
CA LEU A 195 1.57 -11.35 3.54
C LEU A 195 0.89 -12.67 3.90
N GLN A 196 -0.44 -12.72 3.74
CA GLN A 196 -1.22 -13.94 3.88
C GLN A 196 -1.31 -14.66 2.53
N GLU A 197 -0.52 -15.72 2.37
CA GLU A 197 -0.63 -16.62 1.23
C GLU A 197 -1.96 -17.39 1.25
N GLN A 198 -2.61 -17.47 0.09
CA GLN A 198 -3.82 -18.26 -0.13
C GLN A 198 -3.47 -19.62 -0.74
N PRO A 199 -4.33 -20.64 -0.58
CA PRO A 199 -4.12 -21.94 -1.21
C PRO A 199 -3.91 -21.83 -2.72
N GLU A 200 -2.92 -22.55 -3.24
CA GLU A 200 -2.71 -22.67 -4.68
C GLU A 200 -3.95 -23.30 -5.32
N THR A 201 -4.35 -22.75 -6.47
CA THR A 201 -5.42 -23.31 -7.29
C THR A 201 -4.94 -23.52 -8.71
N THR A 202 -5.68 -24.31 -9.48
CA THR A 202 -5.37 -24.57 -10.89
C THR A 202 -6.63 -24.35 -11.71
N GLU A 203 -6.50 -23.54 -12.77
CA GLU A 203 -7.55 -23.25 -13.74
C GLU A 203 -7.07 -23.74 -15.12
N GLY A 204 -7.44 -24.98 -15.48
CA GLY A 204 -6.95 -25.60 -16.72
C GLY A 204 -5.42 -25.76 -16.72
N ASP A 205 -4.74 -25.07 -17.65
CA ASP A 205 -3.28 -25.07 -17.77
C ASP A 205 -2.61 -23.88 -17.06
N THR A 206 -3.32 -23.24 -16.14
CA THR A 206 -2.82 -22.09 -15.37
C THR A 206 -2.77 -22.42 -13.89
N THR A 207 -1.60 -22.27 -13.28
CA THR A 207 -1.43 -22.27 -11.82
C THR A 207 -1.72 -20.88 -11.29
N VAL A 208 -2.58 -20.76 -10.28
CA VAL A 208 -2.96 -19.48 -9.68
C VAL A 208 -2.49 -19.45 -8.23
N ARG A 209 -1.67 -18.43 -7.92
CA ARG A 209 -1.18 -18.12 -6.58
C ARG A 209 -1.59 -16.72 -6.18
N GLN A 210 -1.93 -16.54 -4.91
CA GLN A 210 -2.49 -15.29 -4.41
C GLN A 210 -1.96 -14.98 -3.02
N TRP A 211 -1.66 -13.70 -2.79
CA TRP A 211 -1.27 -13.15 -1.50
C TRP A 211 -2.18 -12.00 -1.14
N ARG A 212 -2.56 -11.89 0.13
CA ARG A 212 -3.38 -10.82 0.67
C ARG A 212 -2.61 -10.02 1.72
N TYR A 213 -2.86 -8.71 1.74
CA TYR A 213 -2.34 -7.79 2.73
C TYR A 213 -3.48 -6.92 3.26
N ARG A 214 -3.49 -6.73 4.58
CA ARG A 214 -4.39 -5.82 5.28
C ARG A 214 -3.60 -5.11 6.37
N ASN A 215 -3.78 -3.81 6.47
CA ASN A 215 -3.15 -2.95 7.46
C ASN A 215 -4.13 -1.88 7.92
N PRO A 216 -5.13 -2.23 8.76
CA PRO A 216 -6.14 -1.28 9.23
C PRO A 216 -5.58 -0.26 10.23
N GLN A 217 -4.44 -0.57 10.85
CA GLN A 217 -3.77 0.28 11.85
C GLN A 217 -2.29 0.39 11.45
N PRO A 218 -1.95 1.36 10.59
CA PRO A 218 -0.58 1.51 10.13
C PRO A 218 0.37 1.85 11.27
N HIS A 219 1.61 1.40 11.12
CA HIS A 219 2.71 1.83 11.99
C HIS A 219 2.86 3.36 11.88
N PRO A 220 2.82 4.12 12.98
CA PRO A 220 3.14 5.54 12.95
C PRO A 220 4.62 5.70 12.62
N TRP A 221 4.94 6.53 11.62
CA TRP A 221 6.32 6.83 11.30
C TRP A 221 7.00 7.65 12.40
N ASP A 222 8.22 7.29 12.77
CA ASP A 222 9.10 8.09 13.64
C ASP A 222 10.57 8.10 13.17
N GLU A 223 11.44 8.85 13.85
CA GLU A 223 12.87 8.98 13.48
C GLU A 223 13.64 7.65 13.57
N ALA A 224 13.16 6.64 14.31
CA ALA A 224 13.80 5.32 14.34
C ALA A 224 13.53 4.52 13.05
N ASP A 225 12.52 4.94 12.27
CA ASP A 225 12.25 4.43 10.93
C ASP A 225 13.16 5.10 9.86
N ASP A 226 14.02 6.04 10.24
CA ASP A 226 15.07 6.54 9.37
C ASP A 226 16.21 5.51 9.26
N GLY A 227 16.38 4.89 8.10
CA GLY A 227 17.43 3.89 7.91
C GLY A 227 17.46 3.19 6.56
N VAL A 228 18.46 2.32 6.41
CA VAL A 228 18.54 1.36 5.29
C VAL A 228 17.70 0.15 5.65
N TRP A 229 16.56 0.01 4.98
CA TRP A 229 15.66 -1.11 5.16
C TRP A 229 16.12 -2.32 4.35
N ARG A 230 16.00 -3.51 4.95
CA ARG A 230 16.07 -4.75 4.19
C ARG A 230 14.69 -5.09 3.63
N THR A 231 14.68 -5.75 2.47
CA THR A 231 13.41 -6.11 1.81
C THR A 231 12.53 -7.01 2.67
N ASP A 232 13.14 -7.88 3.49
CA ASP A 232 12.45 -8.80 4.42
C ASP A 232 11.90 -8.13 5.69
N GLU A 233 12.24 -6.85 5.95
CA GLU A 233 11.76 -6.10 7.12
C GLU A 233 10.40 -5.42 6.88
N THR A 234 9.91 -5.43 5.64
CA THR A 234 8.63 -4.81 5.27
C THR A 234 7.73 -5.81 4.55
N PRO A 235 6.40 -5.61 4.56
CA PRO A 235 5.51 -6.48 3.83
C PRO A 235 5.82 -6.44 2.33
N VAL A 236 6.14 -7.60 1.74
CA VAL A 236 6.62 -7.70 0.36
C VAL A 236 6.32 -9.07 -0.23
N LEU A 237 6.09 -9.11 -1.54
CA LEU A 237 6.16 -10.32 -2.35
C LEU A 237 7.28 -10.18 -3.38
N LEU A 238 8.17 -11.17 -3.46
CA LEU A 238 9.13 -11.35 -4.53
C LEU A 238 8.72 -12.59 -5.32
N VAL A 239 8.66 -12.45 -6.64
CA VAL A 239 8.36 -13.55 -7.56
C VAL A 239 9.42 -13.58 -8.64
N SER A 240 9.99 -14.74 -8.91
CA SER A 240 11.03 -14.86 -9.95
C SER A 240 11.09 -16.25 -10.56
N SER A 241 11.30 -16.33 -11.87
CA SER A 241 11.67 -17.57 -12.56
C SER A 241 13.19 -17.80 -12.57
N PHE A 242 13.98 -16.81 -12.17
CA PHE A 242 15.44 -16.95 -12.08
C PHE A 242 15.81 -18.02 -11.04
N ALA A 243 16.89 -18.74 -11.32
CA ALA A 243 17.37 -19.82 -10.45
C ALA A 243 17.81 -19.31 -9.06
N ASP A 244 18.45 -18.13 -9.03
CA ASP A 244 19.01 -17.50 -7.83
C ASP A 244 19.22 -15.99 -8.04
N TYR A 245 19.55 -15.28 -6.96
CA TYR A 245 19.87 -13.85 -6.98
C TYR A 245 21.09 -13.52 -7.85
N ALA A 246 22.05 -14.44 -8.02
CA ALA A 246 23.22 -14.22 -8.88
C ALA A 246 22.84 -14.24 -10.37
N ALA A 247 21.83 -15.02 -10.77
CA ALA A 247 21.26 -15.04 -12.09
C ALA A 247 20.50 -13.73 -12.38
N ILE A 248 19.80 -13.17 -11.39
CA ILE A 248 19.20 -11.83 -11.49
C ILE A 248 20.28 -10.77 -11.70
N ALA A 249 21.32 -10.74 -10.86
CA ALA A 249 22.41 -9.76 -10.99
C ALA A 249 23.07 -9.80 -12.38
N ARG A 250 23.35 -11.00 -12.91
CA ARG A 250 23.91 -11.18 -14.26
C ARG A 250 23.00 -10.66 -15.38
N ALA A 251 21.69 -10.65 -15.19
CA ALA A 251 20.75 -10.13 -16.18
C ALA A 251 20.79 -8.58 -16.27
N TYR A 252 21.20 -7.91 -15.19
CA TYR A 252 21.36 -6.44 -15.15
C TYR A 252 22.74 -5.95 -15.61
N GLY A 253 23.75 -6.83 -15.64
CA GLY A 253 25.11 -6.52 -16.08
C GLY A 253 26.10 -6.37 -14.93
#